data_AF-S8E1J0-F1
#
_entry.id   AF-S8E1J0-F1
#
_cell.length_a   1.000
_cell.length_b   1.000
_cell.length_c   1.000
_cell.angle_alpha   90.00
_cell.angle_beta   90.00
_cell.angle_gamma   90.00
#
_symmetry.space_group_name_H-M   'P 1'
#
loop_
_entity.id
_entity.type
_entity.pdbx_description
1 polymer ?
#
loop_
_entity_poly.entity_id
_entity_poly.type
_entity_poly.pdbx_seq_one_letter_code
_entity_poly.pdbx_strand_id
1 'polypeptide(L)'
;RFAACSLLILFLSSLLFSGAFSSPDDEFIRIGLKRLRLDQNDDIAARLGSKNVEELRNLFRRQTLRFAGNSADTDIVALKNYMDAQYFGEIAIGTPPQKFTVIFDTGSSNLWIPSSRCHFSIACLFHSKYKSSQSSTYKKNGKPAAIHYGTGAISGFFSEDSVKVGDLVVRDQEFIEATKEPSVTFLLAKFDGILGLGFKEISVGNATPLWYNMVNQGLVKEPVFSFWLNRNAKEQEGGELVFGGVDPKHYKGKHTYVPVSRKGYWQFDMGDVLIDGETSGYCSGGCSAIADSGTSLLAGPTTVVTMINQAIGATGVVSQECKTVVGQYGQVILELLLSETQPQKICSLASLCTFDGTRGV
;
A
#
# COMPACT_ATOMS: atom_id res chain seq x y z
N ARG A 1 35.51 -51.06 61.08
CA ARG A 1 36.67 -50.15 61.26
C ARG A 1 36.51 -49.05 60.19
N PHE A 2 35.89 -47.91 60.54
CA PHE A 2 36.46 -46.53 60.51
C PHE A 2 37.19 -46.20 59.19
N ALA A 3 36.97 -45.11 58.43
CA ALA A 3 36.42 -43.75 58.61
C ALA A 3 36.08 -43.19 57.18
N ALA A 4 35.01 -42.43 56.94
CA ALA A 4 34.83 -40.95 57.01
C ALA A 4 35.75 -40.05 56.12
N CYS A 5 35.08 -39.06 55.50
CA CYS A 5 35.55 -37.74 54.98
C CYS A 5 35.99 -37.55 53.52
N SER A 6 35.03 -37.07 52.71
CA SER A 6 34.92 -35.70 52.14
C SER A 6 36.07 -34.99 51.40
N LEU A 7 35.66 -34.45 50.24
CA LEU A 7 35.93 -33.15 49.62
C LEU A 7 37.02 -33.00 48.50
N LEU A 8 36.49 -32.62 47.33
CA LEU A 8 36.89 -31.50 46.45
C LEU A 8 37.90 -31.70 45.28
N ILE A 9 37.33 -31.82 44.07
CA ILE A 9 37.60 -31.14 42.76
C ILE A 9 39.06 -31.04 42.25
N LEU A 10 39.33 -31.54 41.03
CA LEU A 10 39.78 -30.75 39.85
C LEU A 10 40.43 -31.57 38.71
N PHE A 11 40.07 -31.20 37.48
CA PHE A 11 40.81 -31.30 36.20
C PHE A 11 41.09 -32.68 35.56
N LEU A 12 40.30 -33.03 34.52
CA LEU A 12 40.74 -33.13 33.10
C LEU A 12 39.63 -33.76 32.25
N SER A 13 38.80 -32.92 31.61
CA SER A 13 38.02 -33.31 30.42
C SER A 13 38.07 -32.17 29.41
N SER A 14 39.25 -32.01 28.80
CA SER A 14 39.46 -31.10 27.69
C SER A 14 39.21 -31.82 26.36
N LEU A 15 38.45 -31.16 25.49
CA LEU A 15 38.26 -31.41 24.05
C LEU A 15 37.31 -32.59 23.78
N LEU A 16 36.01 -32.37 23.56
CA LEU A 16 35.47 -31.76 22.33
C LEU A 16 34.23 -30.92 22.68
N PHE A 17 34.45 -29.66 23.06
CA PHE A 17 33.42 -28.64 22.87
C PHE A 17 33.46 -28.29 21.39
N SER A 18 32.52 -28.85 20.63
CA SER A 18 32.05 -28.22 19.41
C SER A 18 31.40 -26.92 19.83
N GLY A 19 32.21 -25.86 19.96
CA GLY A 19 31.70 -24.50 19.96
C GLY A 19 30.94 -24.35 18.66
N ALA A 20 29.61 -24.47 18.72
CA ALA A 20 28.75 -23.85 17.75
C ALA A 20 29.04 -22.35 17.87
N PHE A 21 30.02 -21.88 17.08
CA PHE A 21 30.06 -20.48 16.70
C PHE A 21 28.69 -20.23 16.06
N SER A 22 27.82 -19.51 16.78
CA SER A 22 26.70 -18.88 16.12
C SER A 22 27.35 -17.95 15.09
N SER A 23 27.09 -18.21 13.82
CA SER A 23 27.25 -17.20 12.78
C SER A 23 26.51 -15.94 13.25
N PRO A 24 27.03 -14.72 13.02
CA PRO A 24 26.30 -13.49 13.27
C PRO A 24 25.22 -13.31 12.19
N ASP A 25 24.30 -14.27 12.10
CA ASP A 25 23.10 -14.20 11.26
C ASP A 25 21.93 -13.79 12.16
N ASP A 26 21.75 -12.48 12.39
CA ASP A 26 20.42 -11.81 12.57
C ASP A 26 20.56 -10.37 13.11
N GLU A 27 21.21 -9.49 12.36
CA GLU A 27 21.23 -8.04 12.70
C GLU A 27 20.07 -7.27 12.02
N PHE A 28 19.26 -7.94 11.19
CA PHE A 28 18.15 -7.32 10.48
C PHE A 28 16.82 -7.55 11.20
N ILE A 29 15.96 -6.53 11.20
CA ILE A 29 14.62 -6.64 11.78
C ILE A 29 13.67 -7.18 10.72
N ARG A 30 13.27 -8.44 10.89
CA ARG A 30 12.44 -9.19 9.95
C ARG A 30 11.00 -9.25 10.43
N ILE A 31 10.08 -8.87 9.55
CA ILE A 31 8.64 -8.87 9.78
C ILE A 31 8.01 -9.87 8.82
N GLY A 32 7.58 -11.01 9.35
CA GLY A 32 6.80 -11.97 8.57
C GLY A 32 5.47 -11.38 8.14
N LEU A 33 5.18 -11.43 6.84
CA LEU A 33 3.94 -10.96 6.25
C LEU A 33 2.99 -12.14 6.04
N LYS A 34 1.72 -11.91 6.36
CA LYS A 34 0.62 -12.80 6.02
C LYS A 34 -0.01 -12.31 4.73
N ARG A 35 -0.39 -13.25 3.86
CA ARG A 35 -1.13 -12.98 2.64
C ARG A 35 -2.59 -13.36 2.83
N LEU A 36 -3.49 -12.49 2.39
CA LEU A 36 -4.91 -12.84 2.28
C LEU A 36 -5.10 -13.98 1.26
N ARG A 37 -5.57 -15.13 1.74
CA ARG A 37 -6.01 -16.25 0.88
C ARG A 37 -7.44 -15.98 0.44
N LEU A 38 -7.69 -16.01 -0.86
CA LEU A 38 -9.05 -16.08 -1.40
C LEU A 38 -9.54 -17.52 -1.19
N ASP A 39 -10.47 -17.73 -0.26
CA ASP A 39 -11.11 -19.05 -0.11
C ASP A 39 -12.34 -19.15 -1.03
N GLN A 40 -12.74 -20.35 -1.48
CA GLN A 40 -13.86 -20.51 -2.43
C GLN A 40 -15.21 -20.00 -1.87
N ASN A 41 -15.36 -19.95 -0.55
CA ASN A 41 -16.52 -19.35 0.11
C ASN A 41 -16.49 -17.82 0.13
N ASP A 42 -15.30 -17.21 0.02
CA ASP A 42 -15.14 -15.76 -0.13
C ASP A 42 -15.54 -15.30 -1.53
N ASP A 43 -15.59 -16.18 -2.54
CA ASP A 43 -16.13 -15.84 -3.87
C ASP A 43 -17.67 -15.70 -3.83
N ILE A 44 -18.35 -16.47 -2.98
CA ILE A 44 -19.78 -16.32 -2.70
C ILE A 44 -20.01 -15.09 -1.82
N ALA A 45 -19.18 -14.84 -0.81
CA ALA A 45 -19.23 -13.62 -0.01
C ALA A 45 -18.85 -12.36 -0.80
N ALA A 46 -18.00 -12.46 -1.83
CA ALA A 46 -17.66 -11.39 -2.76
C ALA A 46 -18.77 -11.12 -3.77
N ARG A 47 -19.50 -12.15 -4.21
CA ARG A 47 -20.70 -11.99 -5.06
C ARG A 47 -21.91 -11.47 -4.29
N LEU A 48 -22.17 -12.00 -3.08
CA LEU A 48 -23.19 -11.49 -2.16
C LEU A 48 -22.82 -10.10 -1.64
N GLY A 49 -21.56 -9.91 -1.31
CA GLY A 49 -20.95 -8.63 -0.96
C GLY A 49 -21.11 -7.64 -2.10
N SER A 50 -20.73 -7.97 -3.34
CA SER A 50 -20.90 -7.06 -4.48
C SER A 50 -22.36 -6.63 -4.69
N LYS A 51 -23.35 -7.54 -4.54
CA LYS A 51 -24.78 -7.18 -4.63
C LYS A 51 -25.25 -6.31 -3.45
N ASN A 52 -24.90 -6.70 -2.23
CA ASN A 52 -25.25 -5.96 -1.02
C ASN A 52 -24.50 -4.61 -0.92
N VAL A 53 -23.32 -4.51 -1.52
CA VAL A 53 -22.48 -3.32 -1.64
C VAL A 53 -23.01 -2.40 -2.72
N GLU A 54 -23.53 -2.92 -3.83
CA GLU A 54 -24.30 -2.14 -4.80
C GLU A 54 -25.55 -1.54 -4.14
N GLU A 55 -26.28 -2.32 -3.34
CA GLU A 55 -27.45 -1.87 -2.57
C GLU A 55 -27.09 -0.86 -1.47
N LEU A 56 -26.06 -1.13 -0.66
CA LEU A 56 -25.55 -0.22 0.36
C LEU A 56 -25.00 1.06 -0.28
N ARG A 57 -24.27 0.97 -1.40
CA ARG A 57 -23.80 2.13 -2.17
C ARG A 57 -24.96 2.95 -2.71
N ASN A 58 -26.04 2.31 -3.19
CA ASN A 58 -27.25 3.00 -3.62
C ASN A 58 -28.00 3.67 -2.46
N LEU A 59 -28.00 3.05 -1.27
CA LEU A 59 -28.53 3.64 -0.04
C LEU A 59 -27.71 4.86 0.40
N PHE A 60 -26.38 4.76 0.40
CA PHE A 60 -25.49 5.87 0.74
C PHE A 60 -25.52 7.00 -0.30
N ARG A 61 -25.63 6.69 -1.61
CA ARG A 61 -25.79 7.66 -2.71
C ARG A 61 -27.08 8.46 -2.56
N ARG A 62 -28.20 7.84 -2.14
CA ARG A 62 -29.45 8.54 -1.81
C ARG A 62 -29.33 9.48 -0.62
N GLN A 63 -28.47 9.17 0.35
CA GLN A 63 -28.18 10.04 1.49
C GLN A 63 -27.26 11.22 1.13
N THR A 64 -26.30 11.03 0.22
CA THR A 64 -25.39 12.11 -0.23
C THR A 64 -26.08 13.12 -1.15
N LEU A 65 -27.05 12.69 -1.96
CA LEU A 65 -27.86 13.57 -2.83
C LEU A 65 -28.76 14.56 -2.07
N ARG A 66 -28.95 14.39 -0.75
CA ARG A 66 -29.63 15.39 0.09
C ARG A 66 -28.69 16.51 0.59
N PHE A 67 -27.38 16.37 0.43
CA PHE A 67 -26.38 17.26 1.02
C PHE A 67 -25.36 17.86 0.03
N ALA A 68 -25.38 17.48 -1.24
CA ALA A 68 -24.46 18.02 -2.26
C ALA A 68 -25.25 18.69 -3.39
N GLY A 69 -25.17 20.02 -3.44
CA GLY A 69 -25.58 20.82 -4.60
C GLY A 69 -24.67 20.59 -5.81
N ASN A 70 -25.26 20.76 -6.99
CA ASN A 70 -24.71 20.58 -8.33
C ASN A 70 -23.21 20.90 -8.47
N SER A 71 -22.41 19.87 -8.77
CA SER A 71 -21.17 20.02 -9.54
C SER A 71 -21.02 18.82 -10.48
N ALA A 72 -20.59 19.10 -11.71
CA ALA A 72 -20.67 18.20 -12.85
C ALA A 72 -19.86 16.91 -12.67
N ASP A 73 -20.50 15.80 -13.01
CA ASP A 73 -19.98 14.43 -12.98
C ASP A 73 -18.75 14.33 -13.90
N THR A 74 -17.58 14.18 -13.30
CA THR A 74 -16.45 13.52 -13.95
C THR A 74 -16.55 12.06 -13.56
N ASP A 75 -16.72 11.17 -14.53
CA ASP A 75 -16.84 9.72 -14.33
C ASP A 75 -15.50 9.16 -13.81
N ILE A 76 -15.22 9.36 -12.52
CA ILE A 76 -14.13 8.70 -11.82
C ILE A 76 -14.56 7.26 -11.61
N VAL A 77 -14.11 6.37 -12.49
CA VAL A 77 -14.17 4.92 -12.23
C VAL A 77 -13.24 4.62 -11.06
N ALA A 78 -13.80 4.57 -9.86
CA ALA A 78 -13.06 4.20 -8.66
C ALA A 78 -12.44 2.80 -8.85
N LEU A 79 -11.10 2.74 -8.87
CA LEU A 79 -10.31 1.53 -9.10
C LEU A 79 -10.52 0.50 -7.98
N LYS A 80 -11.45 -0.45 -8.11
CA LYS A 80 -11.73 -1.48 -7.09
C LYS A 80 -10.49 -2.34 -6.78
N ASN A 81 -9.69 -1.93 -5.79
CA ASN A 81 -8.45 -2.60 -5.35
C ASN A 81 -8.68 -3.56 -4.17
N TYR A 82 -9.88 -4.16 -4.07
CA TYR A 82 -10.32 -4.81 -2.82
C TYR A 82 -9.97 -6.27 -2.66
N MET A 83 -9.66 -6.99 -3.74
CA MET A 83 -9.85 -8.44 -3.72
C MET A 83 -8.63 -9.25 -4.19
N ASP A 84 -7.53 -8.59 -4.53
CA ASP A 84 -6.31 -9.30 -4.92
C ASP A 84 -5.23 -9.14 -3.84
N ALA A 85 -4.69 -10.27 -3.36
CA ALA A 85 -3.51 -10.45 -2.50
C ALA A 85 -3.05 -9.24 -1.64
N GLN A 86 -3.72 -8.97 -0.53
CA GLN A 86 -3.22 -8.04 0.50
C GLN A 86 -2.17 -8.72 1.37
N TYR A 87 -1.00 -8.10 1.53
CA TYR A 87 0.02 -8.51 2.48
C TYR A 87 -0.04 -7.59 3.71
N PHE A 88 -0.10 -8.20 4.89
CA PHE A 88 -0.18 -7.47 6.14
C PHE A 88 0.70 -8.13 7.20
N GLY A 89 1.17 -7.34 8.16
CA GLY A 89 1.88 -7.84 9.33
C GLY A 89 1.31 -7.27 10.61
N GLU A 90 1.92 -7.62 11.74
CA GLU A 90 1.48 -7.19 13.06
C GLU A 90 2.36 -6.04 13.56
N ILE A 91 1.69 -5.03 14.12
CA ILE A 91 2.32 -3.98 14.94
C ILE A 91 1.63 -3.95 16.30
N ALA A 92 2.22 -3.28 17.27
CA ALA A 92 1.52 -2.95 18.50
C ALA A 92 1.72 -1.49 18.89
N ILE A 93 0.69 -0.87 19.48
CA ILE A 93 0.71 0.54 19.88
C ILE A 93 0.41 0.64 21.38
N GLY A 94 1.20 1.45 22.08
CA GLY A 94 0.99 1.77 23.49
C GLY A 94 1.66 0.83 24.49
N THR A 95 1.50 1.18 25.77
CA THR A 95 2.04 0.42 26.90
C THR A 95 0.96 0.18 27.96
N PRO A 96 0.50 -1.07 28.21
CA PRO A 96 0.92 -2.30 27.54
C PRO A 96 0.58 -2.32 26.04
N PRO A 97 1.30 -3.11 25.22
CA PRO A 97 1.11 -3.14 23.77
C PRO A 97 -0.29 -3.61 23.36
N GLN A 98 -0.97 -2.82 22.52
CA GLN A 98 -2.24 -3.18 21.86
C GLN A 98 -1.94 -3.58 20.42
N LYS A 99 -2.28 -4.81 20.02
CA LYS A 99 -1.90 -5.36 18.71
C LYS A 99 -2.86 -4.96 17.60
N PHE A 100 -2.31 -4.73 16.41
CA PHE A 100 -3.04 -4.42 15.19
C PHE A 100 -2.40 -5.11 14.00
N THR A 101 -3.22 -5.51 13.05
CA THR A 101 -2.80 -5.94 11.72
C THR A 101 -2.79 -4.76 10.77
N VAL A 102 -1.70 -4.56 10.03
CA VAL A 102 -1.57 -3.42 9.11
C VAL A 102 -0.98 -3.81 7.78
N ILE A 103 -1.39 -3.10 6.73
CA ILE A 103 -0.65 -3.04 5.47
C ILE A 103 0.55 -2.12 5.66
N PHE A 104 1.72 -2.58 5.24
CA PHE A 104 2.91 -1.74 5.10
C PHE A 104 2.91 -1.15 3.69
N ASP A 105 2.67 0.16 3.60
CA ASP A 105 2.24 0.81 2.36
C ASP A 105 3.25 1.88 1.91
N THR A 106 4.00 1.62 0.84
CA THR A 106 4.92 2.61 0.27
C THR A 106 4.21 3.71 -0.55
N GLY A 107 2.93 3.56 -0.86
CA GLY A 107 2.10 4.56 -1.54
C GLY A 107 1.53 5.66 -0.62
N SER A 108 1.57 5.49 0.70
CA SER A 108 1.13 6.48 1.69
C SER A 108 2.16 6.70 2.81
N SER A 109 1.93 7.67 3.70
CA SER A 109 2.95 8.10 4.68
C SER A 109 2.46 8.30 6.11
N ASN A 110 1.17 8.08 6.35
CA ASN A 110 0.60 8.14 7.69
C ASN A 110 0.41 6.73 8.24
N LEU A 111 0.62 6.57 9.55
CA LEU A 111 0.08 5.45 10.31
C LEU A 111 -1.34 5.82 10.77
N TRP A 112 -2.31 4.94 10.58
CA TRP A 112 -3.64 5.08 11.17
C TRP A 112 -4.21 3.73 11.60
N ILE A 113 -4.98 3.75 12.68
CA ILE A 113 -5.63 2.59 13.30
C ILE A 113 -7.04 3.00 13.78
N PRO A 114 -8.04 2.10 13.77
CA PRO A 114 -9.36 2.36 14.33
C PRO A 114 -9.31 2.78 15.80
N SER A 115 -10.01 3.85 16.14
CA SER A 115 -10.10 4.34 17.53
C SER A 115 -11.21 3.62 18.29
N SER A 116 -11.06 3.47 19.61
CA SER A 116 -12.16 3.10 20.50
C SER A 116 -13.33 4.10 20.47
N ARG A 117 -13.10 5.30 19.94
CA ARG A 117 -14.12 6.35 19.70
C ARG A 117 -14.84 6.22 18.35
N CYS A 118 -14.52 5.20 17.56
CA CYS A 118 -15.24 4.90 16.32
C CYS A 118 -16.54 4.15 16.64
N HIS A 119 -17.64 4.89 16.79
CA HIS A 119 -18.94 4.32 17.21
C HIS A 119 -19.89 4.02 16.04
N PHE A 120 -19.74 4.70 14.91
CA PHE A 120 -20.77 4.74 13.86
C PHE A 120 -20.37 4.07 12.55
N SER A 121 -19.11 3.63 12.41
CA SER A 121 -18.66 2.91 11.21
C SER A 121 -18.70 1.41 11.46
N ILE A 122 -19.38 0.67 10.58
CA ILE A 122 -19.54 -0.78 10.70
C ILE A 122 -18.17 -1.47 10.63
N ALA A 123 -17.22 -0.95 9.83
CA ALA A 123 -15.85 -1.47 9.76
C ALA A 123 -15.19 -1.54 11.15
N CYS A 124 -15.32 -0.51 11.97
CA CYS A 124 -14.79 -0.46 13.34
C CYS A 124 -15.42 -1.45 14.34
N LEU A 125 -16.51 -2.14 13.96
CA LEU A 125 -17.09 -3.22 14.79
C LEU A 125 -16.35 -4.54 14.59
N PHE A 126 -15.72 -4.75 13.44
CA PHE A 126 -15.04 -5.99 13.09
C PHE A 126 -13.52 -5.92 13.23
N HIS A 127 -12.97 -4.73 13.48
CA HIS A 127 -11.54 -4.49 13.62
C HIS A 127 -11.14 -4.18 15.06
N SER A 128 -9.87 -4.45 15.35
CA SER A 128 -9.22 -4.06 16.61
C SER A 128 -9.22 -2.54 16.74
N LYS A 129 -9.43 -2.05 17.97
CA LYS A 129 -9.52 -0.61 18.24
C LYS A 129 -8.50 -0.19 19.29
N TYR A 130 -7.79 0.89 18.97
CA TYR A 130 -6.86 1.53 19.88
C TYR A 130 -7.60 2.26 21.02
N LYS A 131 -7.18 1.98 22.25
CA LYS A 131 -7.71 2.54 23.48
C LYS A 131 -6.63 3.39 24.15
N SER A 132 -6.64 4.70 23.88
CA SER A 132 -5.70 5.65 24.50
C SER A 132 -5.72 5.62 26.03
N SER A 133 -6.89 5.39 26.64
CA SER A 133 -7.04 5.30 28.10
C SER A 133 -6.36 4.09 28.73
N GLN A 134 -5.90 3.12 27.93
CA GLN A 134 -5.22 1.90 28.39
C GLN A 134 -3.72 1.91 28.08
N SER A 135 -3.18 3.01 27.56
CA SER A 135 -1.76 3.16 27.30
C SER A 135 -1.14 4.19 28.25
N SER A 136 -0.10 3.81 28.98
CA SER A 136 0.66 4.70 29.87
C SER A 136 1.63 5.61 29.12
N THR A 137 1.98 5.28 27.87
CA THR A 137 2.88 6.07 27.01
C THR A 137 2.14 6.99 26.04
N TYR A 138 0.80 6.98 26.07
CA TYR A 138 -0.04 7.83 25.25
C TYR A 138 0.18 9.32 25.56
N LYS A 139 0.33 10.11 24.50
CA LYS A 139 0.28 11.57 24.54
C LYS A 139 -0.81 12.09 23.60
N LYS A 140 -1.64 12.98 24.15
CA LYS A 140 -2.74 13.60 23.40
C LYS A 140 -2.21 14.65 22.43
N ASN A 141 -2.56 14.53 21.16
CA ASN A 141 -2.38 15.58 20.15
C ASN A 141 -3.74 16.22 19.79
N GLY A 142 -4.68 15.43 19.25
CA GLY A 142 -6.07 15.83 19.02
C GLY A 142 -6.32 16.65 17.75
N LYS A 143 -5.28 16.98 16.97
CA LYS A 143 -5.43 17.67 15.67
C LYS A 143 -6.28 16.80 14.72
N PRO A 144 -7.32 17.34 14.07
CA PRO A 144 -8.15 16.56 13.15
C PRO A 144 -7.37 16.13 11.90
N ALA A 145 -7.72 14.98 11.34
CA ALA A 145 -7.13 14.42 10.13
C ALA A 145 -8.17 13.71 9.27
N ALA A 146 -8.00 13.77 7.95
CA ALA A 146 -8.78 13.00 6.99
C ALA A 146 -7.87 12.56 5.84
N ILE A 147 -8.05 11.32 5.38
CA ILE A 147 -7.31 10.75 4.26
C ILE A 147 -8.32 10.21 3.26
N HIS A 148 -8.12 10.55 1.98
CA HIS A 148 -8.85 10.00 0.86
C HIS A 148 -7.92 9.09 0.04
N TYR A 149 -8.20 7.80 0.07
CA TYR A 149 -7.62 6.79 -0.82
C TYR A 149 -8.45 6.69 -2.10
N GLY A 150 -7.87 6.16 -3.18
CA GLY A 150 -8.57 6.02 -4.46
C GLY A 150 -9.92 5.31 -4.36
N THR A 151 -10.07 4.41 -3.40
CA THR A 151 -11.29 3.64 -3.18
C THR A 151 -11.89 3.73 -1.79
N GLY A 152 -11.31 4.50 -0.88
CA GLY A 152 -11.81 4.63 0.48
C GLY A 152 -11.42 5.93 1.14
N ALA A 153 -12.01 6.23 2.30
CA ALA A 153 -11.63 7.39 3.08
C ALA A 153 -11.70 7.07 4.57
N ILE A 154 -10.83 7.72 5.35
CA ILE A 154 -10.88 7.70 6.81
C ILE A 154 -10.86 9.12 7.35
N SER A 155 -11.44 9.33 8.53
CA SER A 155 -11.29 10.58 9.27
C SER A 155 -11.21 10.34 10.78
N GLY A 156 -10.51 11.22 11.45
CA GLY A 156 -10.09 11.01 12.83
C GLY A 156 -9.31 12.19 13.38
N PHE A 157 -8.40 11.88 14.30
CA PHE A 157 -7.51 12.86 14.90
C PHE A 157 -6.14 12.24 15.19
N PHE A 158 -5.12 13.08 15.28
CA PHE A 158 -3.77 12.65 15.64
C PHE A 158 -3.66 12.31 17.13
N SER A 159 -2.87 11.29 17.42
CA SER A 159 -2.42 10.86 18.74
C SER A 159 -0.94 10.50 18.63
N GLU A 160 -0.24 10.48 19.76
CA GLU A 160 1.15 10.05 19.83
C GLU A 160 1.28 8.93 20.85
N ASP A 161 2.03 7.88 20.50
CA ASP A 161 2.37 6.78 21.41
C ASP A 161 3.62 6.03 20.91
N SER A 162 4.10 5.05 21.67
CA SER A 162 5.12 4.11 21.22
C SER A 162 4.52 3.05 20.31
N VAL A 163 5.17 2.80 19.18
CA VAL A 163 4.77 1.78 18.21
C VAL A 163 5.85 0.71 18.13
N LYS A 164 5.46 -0.54 18.39
CA LYS A 164 6.30 -1.72 18.24
C LYS A 164 6.08 -2.36 16.87
N VAL A 165 7.16 -2.57 16.11
CA VAL A 165 7.18 -3.28 14.82
C VAL A 165 8.29 -4.32 14.86
N GLY A 166 7.94 -5.60 14.82
CA GLY A 166 8.90 -6.67 15.15
C GLY A 166 9.39 -6.49 16.57
N ASP A 167 10.70 -6.43 16.78
CA ASP A 167 11.31 -6.13 18.08
C ASP A 167 11.67 -4.67 18.29
N LEU A 168 11.49 -3.81 17.28
CA LEU A 168 11.75 -2.38 17.39
C LEU A 168 10.62 -1.65 18.09
N VAL A 169 10.96 -0.76 19.03
CA VAL A 169 10.01 0.15 19.66
C VAL A 169 10.35 1.58 19.25
N VAL A 170 9.54 2.13 18.35
CA VAL A 170 9.62 3.52 17.91
C VAL A 170 8.83 4.38 18.89
N ARG A 171 9.53 5.25 19.62
CA ARG A 171 8.88 6.16 20.59
C ARG A 171 8.32 7.39 19.89
N ASP A 172 7.37 8.03 20.55
CA ASP A 172 6.86 9.35 20.16
C ASP A 172 6.34 9.38 18.71
N GLN A 173 5.71 8.28 18.27
CA GLN A 173 5.17 8.17 16.93
C GLN A 173 3.78 8.81 16.86
N GLU A 174 3.64 9.82 16.01
CA GLU A 174 2.34 10.38 15.66
C GLU A 174 1.57 9.42 14.72
N PHE A 175 0.31 9.17 15.01
CA PHE A 175 -0.59 8.38 14.17
C PHE A 175 -2.02 8.90 14.26
N ILE A 176 -2.87 8.48 13.33
CA ILE A 176 -4.27 8.90 13.30
C ILE A 176 -5.13 7.81 13.95
N GLU A 177 -5.91 8.23 14.94
CA GLU A 177 -7.01 7.47 15.50
C GLU A 177 -8.25 7.66 14.61
N ALA A 178 -8.60 6.66 13.80
CA ALA A 178 -9.75 6.74 12.91
C ALA A 178 -11.06 6.64 13.70
N THR A 179 -11.93 7.64 13.54
CA THR A 179 -13.26 7.70 14.18
C THR A 179 -14.39 7.45 13.19
N LYS A 180 -14.10 7.54 11.89
CA LYS A 180 -15.01 7.20 10.80
C LYS A 180 -14.26 6.52 9.67
N GLU A 181 -14.82 5.42 9.21
CA GLU A 181 -14.37 4.60 8.08
C GLU A 181 -15.60 4.29 7.21
N PRO A 182 -16.11 5.28 6.45
CA PRO A 182 -17.36 5.15 5.70
C PRO A 182 -17.30 4.15 4.54
N SER A 183 -16.11 3.71 4.15
CA SER A 183 -15.90 2.97 2.90
C SER A 183 -16.04 1.47 3.11
N VAL A 184 -16.85 0.82 2.26
CA VAL A 184 -17.06 -0.64 2.23
C VAL A 184 -15.75 -1.43 2.15
N THR A 185 -14.80 -0.86 1.42
CA THR A 185 -13.36 -1.07 1.54
C THR A 185 -12.87 -1.69 2.84
N PHE A 186 -13.13 -1.00 3.95
CA PHE A 186 -12.61 -1.35 5.27
C PHE A 186 -13.55 -2.31 5.99
N LEU A 187 -14.77 -2.53 5.49
CA LEU A 187 -15.68 -3.54 6.03
C LEU A 187 -15.22 -4.97 5.69
N LEU A 188 -14.66 -5.17 4.49
CA LEU A 188 -14.19 -6.46 4.01
C LEU A 188 -12.69 -6.69 4.23
N ALA A 189 -11.99 -5.70 4.79
CA ALA A 189 -10.58 -5.79 5.10
C ALA A 189 -10.32 -6.90 6.14
N LYS A 190 -9.16 -7.55 6.03
CA LYS A 190 -8.61 -8.44 7.07
C LYS A 190 -7.47 -7.79 7.87
N PHE A 191 -7.24 -6.50 7.62
CA PHE A 191 -6.26 -5.68 8.30
C PHE A 191 -7.00 -4.56 9.05
N ASP A 192 -6.48 -4.17 10.20
CA ASP A 192 -7.08 -3.11 11.03
C ASP A 192 -6.74 -1.71 10.51
N GLY A 193 -5.54 -1.49 9.97
CA GLY A 193 -5.14 -0.18 9.44
C GLY A 193 -3.95 -0.19 8.50
N ILE A 194 -3.35 0.97 8.28
CA ILE A 194 -2.24 1.15 7.33
C ILE A 194 -1.07 1.83 8.03
N LEU A 195 0.13 1.32 7.79
CA LEU A 195 1.40 1.93 8.15
C LEU A 195 2.09 2.41 6.87
N GLY A 196 2.03 3.72 6.64
CA GLY A 196 2.69 4.36 5.50
C GLY A 196 4.22 4.38 5.63
N LEU A 197 4.90 3.97 4.55
CA LEU A 197 6.36 3.93 4.37
C LEU A 197 6.85 4.91 3.30
N GLY A 198 5.98 5.73 2.75
CA GLY A 198 6.31 6.84 1.86
C GLY A 198 7.03 8.00 2.55
N PHE A 199 7.29 9.07 1.80
CA PHE A 199 8.03 10.22 2.31
C PHE A 199 7.12 11.23 3.03
N LYS A 200 7.70 12.05 3.91
CA LYS A 200 6.96 13.01 4.73
C LYS A 200 6.15 14.03 3.90
N GLU A 201 6.60 14.37 2.69
CA GLU A 201 5.98 15.39 1.83
C GLU A 201 4.52 15.10 1.47
N ILE A 202 4.08 13.83 1.52
CA ILE A 202 2.68 13.43 1.27
C ILE A 202 1.93 13.04 2.55
N SER A 203 2.56 13.21 3.72
CA SER A 203 1.95 12.93 5.01
C SER A 203 0.90 13.97 5.37
N VAL A 204 -0.34 13.53 5.59
CA VAL A 204 -1.40 14.40 6.12
C VAL A 204 -0.94 14.97 7.46
N GLY A 205 -1.21 16.26 7.65
CA GLY A 205 -0.85 16.96 8.88
C GLY A 205 0.64 17.24 9.05
N ASN A 206 1.49 16.90 8.07
CA ASN A 206 2.96 16.96 8.14
C ASN A 206 3.53 16.09 9.28
N ALA A 207 2.84 14.99 9.62
CA ALA A 207 3.29 14.05 10.63
C ALA A 207 4.53 13.30 10.15
N THR A 208 5.48 13.04 11.05
CA THR A 208 6.71 12.31 10.70
C THR A 208 6.42 10.82 10.50
N PRO A 209 6.71 10.23 9.31
CA PRO A 209 6.47 8.81 9.08
C PRO A 209 7.30 7.93 10.02
N LEU A 210 6.79 6.73 10.31
CA LEU A 210 7.42 5.81 11.27
C LEU A 210 8.85 5.40 10.88
N TRP A 211 9.10 5.22 9.59
CA TRP A 211 10.44 4.96 9.06
C TRP A 211 11.45 6.07 9.41
N TYR A 212 11.04 7.34 9.36
CA TYR A 212 11.93 8.46 9.69
C TYR A 212 12.30 8.41 11.16
N ASN A 213 11.33 8.12 12.03
CA ASN A 213 11.57 7.97 13.46
C ASN A 213 12.47 6.76 13.77
N MET A 214 12.32 5.64 13.07
CA MET A 214 13.24 4.49 13.19
C MET A 214 14.69 4.88 12.89
N VAL A 215 14.92 5.54 11.76
CA VAL A 215 16.26 5.98 11.36
C VAL A 215 16.82 7.02 12.34
N ASN A 216 16.04 8.03 12.70
CA ASN A 216 16.47 9.10 13.61
C ASN A 216 16.74 8.61 15.03
N GLN A 217 16.03 7.57 15.49
CA GLN A 217 16.26 6.96 16.80
C GLN A 217 17.39 5.91 16.78
N GLY A 218 18.05 5.69 15.64
CA GLY A 218 19.16 4.75 15.51
C GLY A 218 18.74 3.28 15.67
N LEU A 219 17.49 2.97 15.31
CA LEU A 219 16.91 1.63 15.49
C LEU A 219 17.25 0.65 14.35
N VAL A 220 17.88 1.13 13.29
CA VAL A 220 18.23 0.35 12.11
C VAL A 220 19.69 0.57 11.72
N LYS A 221 20.34 -0.48 11.25
CA LYS A 221 21.76 -0.46 10.85
C LYS A 221 21.99 0.34 9.58
N GLU A 222 21.20 0.05 8.55
CA GLU A 222 21.25 0.73 7.26
C GLU A 222 19.95 1.49 7.01
N PRO A 223 19.98 2.67 6.37
CA PRO A 223 18.78 3.44 6.06
C PRO A 223 18.08 2.88 4.82
N VAL A 224 17.81 1.57 4.80
CA VAL A 224 17.07 0.85 3.76
C VAL A 224 16.04 -0.08 4.39
N PHE A 225 14.97 -0.38 3.65
CA PHE A 225 14.06 -1.48 3.93
C PHE A 225 13.74 -2.21 2.64
N SER A 226 13.34 -3.48 2.74
CA SER A 226 13.06 -4.31 1.57
C SER A 226 11.88 -5.24 1.78
N PHE A 227 11.23 -5.62 0.68
CA PHE A 227 10.08 -6.51 0.66
C PHE A 227 10.38 -7.75 -0.17
N TRP A 228 9.99 -8.89 0.36
CA TRP A 228 9.75 -10.12 -0.39
C TRP A 228 8.28 -10.51 -0.24
N LEU A 229 7.58 -10.66 -1.36
CA LEU A 229 6.13 -10.95 -1.37
C LEU A 229 5.89 -12.30 -2.04
N ASN A 230 5.43 -13.29 -1.28
CA ASN A 230 5.26 -14.65 -1.77
C ASN A 230 4.03 -14.79 -2.67
N ARG A 231 4.29 -15.13 -3.93
CA ARG A 231 3.25 -15.35 -4.95
C ARG A 231 2.59 -16.73 -4.84
N ASN A 232 3.16 -17.69 -4.13
CA ASN A 232 2.55 -19.00 -3.93
C ASN A 232 1.48 -18.97 -2.82
N ALA A 233 0.20 -18.96 -3.23
CA ALA A 233 -0.92 -18.89 -2.29
C ALA A 233 -1.09 -20.15 -1.41
N LYS A 234 -0.47 -21.28 -1.78
CA LYS A 234 -0.55 -22.54 -1.03
C LYS A 234 0.40 -22.58 0.16
N GLU A 235 1.45 -21.77 0.15
CA GLU A 235 2.43 -21.71 1.22
C GLU A 235 1.88 -20.90 2.41
N GLN A 236 2.43 -21.18 3.60
CA GLN A 236 2.02 -20.51 4.84
C GLN A 236 2.66 -19.13 5.00
N GLU A 237 3.87 -18.97 4.48
CA GLU A 237 4.61 -17.72 4.51
C GLU A 237 4.11 -16.79 3.40
N GLY A 238 3.50 -15.67 3.80
CA GLY A 238 3.00 -14.68 2.85
C GLY A 238 4.11 -13.80 2.29
N GLY A 239 5.18 -13.56 3.04
CA GLY A 239 6.29 -12.73 2.62
C GLY A 239 7.11 -12.26 3.82
N GLU A 240 8.04 -11.35 3.57
CA GLU A 240 8.92 -10.76 4.57
C GLU A 240 9.14 -9.28 4.26
N LEU A 241 9.07 -8.43 5.28
CA LEU A 241 9.56 -7.06 5.26
C LEU A 241 10.78 -6.97 6.17
N VAL A 242 11.88 -6.44 5.66
CA VAL A 242 13.11 -6.24 6.43
C VAL A 242 13.36 -4.75 6.60
N PHE A 243 13.47 -4.28 7.84
CA PHE A 243 13.99 -2.94 8.16
C PHE A 243 15.48 -3.02 8.46
N GLY A 244 16.26 -2.12 7.87
CA GLY A 244 17.70 -2.03 8.11
C GLY A 244 18.56 -2.91 7.20
N GLY A 245 18.01 -3.51 6.15
CA GLY A 245 18.76 -4.38 5.24
C GLY A 245 17.92 -5.12 4.20
N VAL A 246 18.51 -6.18 3.64
CA VAL A 246 17.94 -7.04 2.60
C VAL A 246 18.31 -8.50 2.86
N ASP A 247 17.34 -9.42 2.81
CA ASP A 247 17.64 -10.85 2.92
C ASP A 247 18.15 -11.42 1.58
N PRO A 248 19.42 -11.89 1.50
CA PRO A 248 19.96 -12.55 0.30
C PRO A 248 19.24 -13.83 -0.12
N LYS A 249 18.44 -14.47 0.74
CA LYS A 249 17.68 -15.67 0.41
C LYS A 249 16.51 -15.39 -0.55
N HIS A 250 16.04 -14.15 -0.60
CA HIS A 250 14.81 -13.78 -1.30
C HIS A 250 15.01 -13.13 -2.68
N TYR A 251 16.25 -13.03 -3.16
CA TYR A 251 16.54 -12.55 -4.51
C TYR A 251 17.68 -13.35 -5.18
N LYS A 252 17.83 -13.18 -6.50
CA LYS A 252 18.92 -13.76 -7.28
C LYS A 252 19.60 -12.66 -8.09
N GLY A 253 20.92 -12.75 -8.24
CA GLY A 253 21.69 -11.75 -8.98
C GLY A 253 21.85 -10.44 -8.21
N LYS A 254 21.95 -9.32 -8.94
CA LYS A 254 22.14 -7.97 -8.37
C LYS A 254 20.86 -7.15 -8.56
N HIS A 255 20.62 -6.23 -7.62
CA HIS A 255 19.57 -5.22 -7.77
C HIS A 255 19.96 -4.18 -8.84
N THR A 256 18.98 -3.78 -9.65
CA THR A 256 19.08 -2.61 -10.52
C THR A 256 18.52 -1.41 -9.77
N TYR A 257 19.37 -0.43 -9.47
CA TYR A 257 18.96 0.78 -8.75
C TYR A 257 18.64 1.90 -9.73
N VAL A 258 17.53 2.58 -9.47
CA VAL A 258 17.12 3.82 -10.13
C VAL A 258 16.87 4.88 -9.05
N PRO A 259 17.25 6.15 -9.29
CA PRO A 259 17.05 7.20 -8.30
C PRO A 259 15.56 7.54 -8.17
N VAL A 260 15.18 8.07 -7.01
CA VAL A 260 13.85 8.65 -6.81
C VAL A 260 13.74 9.93 -7.64
N SER A 261 12.79 9.99 -8.57
CA SER A 261 12.62 11.17 -9.46
C SER A 261 11.76 12.27 -8.82
N ARG A 262 10.83 11.89 -7.93
CA ARG A 262 9.99 12.85 -7.17
C ARG A 262 9.86 12.45 -5.71
N LYS A 263 10.54 13.17 -4.83
CA LYS A 263 10.44 12.97 -3.38
C LYS A 263 9.02 13.28 -2.89
N GLY A 264 8.48 12.38 -2.09
CA GLY A 264 7.05 12.29 -1.74
C GLY A 264 6.58 10.86 -1.90
N TYR A 265 6.81 10.32 -3.09
CA TYR A 265 6.52 8.93 -3.43
C TYR A 265 7.82 8.15 -3.64
N TRP A 266 7.76 6.82 -3.57
CA TRP A 266 8.81 5.95 -4.10
C TRP A 266 8.70 5.87 -5.63
N GLN A 267 8.78 7.05 -6.27
CA GLN A 267 8.63 7.25 -7.70
C GLN A 267 10.00 7.24 -8.39
N PHE A 268 10.09 6.58 -9.53
CA PHE A 268 11.26 6.56 -10.40
C PHE A 268 10.85 6.65 -11.87
N ASP A 269 11.81 6.99 -12.72
CA ASP A 269 11.59 7.06 -14.16
C ASP A 269 11.69 5.66 -14.77
N MET A 270 10.74 5.35 -15.64
CA MET A 270 10.57 4.06 -16.30
C MET A 270 10.57 4.28 -17.82
N GLY A 271 11.16 3.34 -18.55
CA GLY A 271 11.09 3.31 -20.00
C GLY A 271 9.74 2.82 -20.51
N ASP A 272 9.75 2.32 -21.73
CA ASP A 272 8.53 1.85 -22.38
C ASP A 272 8.00 0.54 -21.77
N VAL A 273 6.70 0.32 -21.96
CA VAL A 273 6.02 -0.94 -21.65
C VAL A 273 5.95 -1.77 -22.93
N LEU A 274 6.44 -3.00 -22.86
CA LEU A 274 6.37 -3.94 -23.98
C LEU A 274 5.20 -4.90 -23.81
N ILE A 275 4.46 -5.16 -24.89
CA ILE A 275 3.36 -6.12 -24.95
C ILE A 275 3.73 -7.16 -26.00
N ASP A 276 3.97 -8.40 -25.55
CA ASP A 276 4.49 -9.49 -26.40
C ASP A 276 5.79 -9.13 -27.16
N GLY A 277 6.68 -8.39 -26.50
CA GLY A 277 7.94 -7.91 -27.07
C GLY A 277 7.85 -6.63 -27.90
N GLU A 278 6.64 -6.17 -28.23
CA GLU A 278 6.41 -4.98 -29.03
C GLU A 278 6.19 -3.72 -28.18
N THR A 279 6.66 -2.58 -28.67
CA THR A 279 6.51 -1.29 -27.99
C THR A 279 5.05 -0.87 -27.86
N SER A 280 4.66 -0.37 -26.69
CA SER A 280 3.35 0.29 -26.53
C SER A 280 3.31 1.67 -27.20
N GLY A 281 4.48 2.23 -27.53
CA GLY A 281 4.68 3.58 -28.06
C GLY A 281 4.43 4.70 -27.04
N TYR A 282 3.50 4.50 -26.09
CA TYR A 282 3.03 5.53 -25.17
C TYR A 282 4.10 5.97 -24.16
N CYS A 283 4.83 5.02 -23.57
CA CYS A 283 5.89 5.30 -22.60
C CYS A 283 7.29 5.33 -23.22
N SER A 284 7.39 5.37 -24.56
CA SER A 284 8.68 5.40 -25.29
C SER A 284 9.53 6.64 -24.96
N GLY A 285 8.88 7.79 -24.73
CA GLY A 285 9.52 9.02 -24.26
C GLY A 285 9.81 9.06 -22.76
N GLY A 286 9.55 7.97 -22.04
CA GLY A 286 9.64 7.88 -20.59
C GLY A 286 8.29 8.08 -19.89
N CYS A 287 8.06 7.29 -18.85
CA CYS A 287 6.93 7.39 -17.93
C CYS A 287 7.46 7.40 -16.49
N SER A 288 6.65 7.89 -15.55
CA SER A 288 6.94 7.70 -14.12
C SER A 288 6.27 6.42 -13.61
N ALA A 289 6.93 5.73 -12.70
CA ALA A 289 6.40 4.57 -12.00
C ALA A 289 6.57 4.74 -10.49
N ILE A 290 5.66 4.16 -9.70
CA ILE A 290 5.72 4.14 -8.24
C ILE A 290 5.77 2.67 -7.80
N ALA A 291 6.72 2.33 -6.93
CA ALA A 291 6.69 1.05 -6.22
C ALA A 291 5.74 1.18 -5.02
N ASP A 292 4.53 0.65 -5.17
CA ASP A 292 3.47 0.71 -4.16
C ASP A 292 3.15 -0.69 -3.61
N SER A 293 3.61 -1.00 -2.40
CA SER A 293 3.33 -2.26 -1.70
C SER A 293 1.90 -2.35 -1.15
N GLY A 294 1.19 -1.22 -1.06
CA GLY A 294 -0.20 -1.15 -0.61
C GLY A 294 -1.22 -1.46 -1.71
N THR A 295 -0.77 -1.59 -2.97
CA THR A 295 -1.61 -1.87 -4.13
C THR A 295 -1.29 -3.23 -4.76
N SER A 296 -2.33 -3.95 -5.16
CA SER A 296 -2.18 -5.32 -5.69
C SER A 296 -2.09 -5.38 -7.22
N LEU A 297 -2.82 -4.50 -7.90
CA LEU A 297 -2.88 -4.43 -9.35
C LEU A 297 -1.85 -3.44 -9.91
N LEU A 298 -1.42 -3.67 -11.15
CA LEU A 298 -0.70 -2.66 -11.92
C LEU A 298 -1.72 -1.64 -12.44
N ALA A 299 -1.51 -0.37 -12.10
CA ALA A 299 -2.27 0.76 -12.64
C ALA A 299 -1.39 1.54 -13.62
N GLY A 300 -1.96 1.96 -14.75
CA GLY A 300 -1.22 2.68 -15.78
C GLY A 300 -2.14 3.46 -16.72
N PRO A 301 -1.56 4.15 -17.72
CA PRO A 301 -2.33 4.92 -18.68
C PRO A 301 -3.38 4.06 -19.39
N THR A 302 -4.60 4.59 -19.51
CA THR A 302 -5.74 3.87 -20.12
C THR A 302 -5.40 3.32 -21.51
N THR A 303 -4.62 4.05 -22.32
CA THR A 303 -4.15 3.61 -23.64
C THR A 303 -3.36 2.30 -23.55
N VAL A 304 -2.35 2.23 -22.69
CA VAL A 304 -1.51 1.04 -22.50
C VAL A 304 -2.34 -0.11 -21.91
N VAL A 305 -3.17 0.16 -20.89
CA VAL A 305 -4.03 -0.86 -20.28
C VAL A 305 -5.03 -1.44 -21.29
N THR A 306 -5.53 -0.62 -22.22
CA THR A 306 -6.45 -1.06 -23.29
C THR A 306 -5.73 -1.97 -24.28
N MET A 307 -4.50 -1.63 -24.68
CA MET A 307 -3.67 -2.49 -25.53
C MET A 307 -3.39 -3.83 -24.85
N ILE A 308 -3.05 -3.83 -23.56
CA ILE A 308 -2.85 -5.06 -22.77
C ILE A 308 -4.14 -5.88 -22.74
N ASN A 309 -5.28 -5.27 -22.41
CA ASN A 309 -6.58 -5.94 -22.36
C ASN A 309 -6.93 -6.61 -23.70
N GLN A 310 -6.68 -5.91 -24.81
CA GLN A 310 -6.90 -6.47 -26.14
C GLN A 310 -5.97 -7.67 -26.42
N ALA A 311 -4.68 -7.56 -26.08
CA ALA A 311 -3.69 -8.62 -26.29
C ALA A 311 -4.00 -9.89 -25.47
N ILE A 312 -4.51 -9.74 -24.24
CA ILE A 312 -4.84 -10.88 -23.37
C ILE A 312 -6.30 -11.34 -23.49
N GLY A 313 -7.11 -10.69 -24.33
CA GLY A 313 -8.54 -11.01 -24.51
C GLY A 313 -9.42 -10.64 -23.30
N ALA A 314 -9.00 -9.70 -22.46
CA ALA A 314 -9.79 -9.22 -21.33
C ALA A 314 -10.94 -8.32 -21.80
N THR A 315 -12.11 -8.50 -21.19
CA THR A 315 -13.30 -7.69 -21.49
C THR A 315 -13.17 -6.29 -20.89
N GLY A 316 -12.99 -5.28 -21.75
CA GLY A 316 -13.05 -3.88 -21.34
C GLY A 316 -14.49 -3.35 -21.17
N VAL A 317 -14.62 -2.16 -20.59
CA VAL A 317 -15.90 -1.42 -20.60
C VAL A 317 -16.03 -0.69 -21.94
N VAL A 318 -17.19 -0.81 -22.58
CA VAL A 318 -17.48 -0.08 -23.82
C VAL A 318 -17.66 1.41 -23.51
N SER A 319 -16.70 2.24 -23.94
CA SER A 319 -16.85 3.70 -23.90
C SER A 319 -17.66 4.18 -25.10
N GLN A 320 -18.82 4.79 -24.86
CA GLN A 320 -19.64 5.40 -25.91
C GLN A 320 -18.96 6.64 -26.52
N GLU A 321 -18.20 7.36 -25.72
CA GLU A 321 -17.39 8.49 -26.17
C GLU A 321 -16.32 8.00 -27.16
N CYS A 322 -15.61 6.91 -26.84
CA CYS A 322 -14.64 6.29 -27.74
C CYS A 322 -15.30 5.86 -29.05
N LYS A 323 -16.45 5.16 -29.00
CA LYS A 323 -17.21 4.79 -30.20
C LYS A 323 -17.62 5.99 -31.04
N THR A 324 -18.03 7.08 -30.40
CA THR A 324 -18.44 8.32 -31.07
C THR A 324 -17.25 8.97 -31.77
N VAL A 325 -16.10 9.09 -31.09
CA VAL A 325 -14.87 9.64 -31.69
C VAL A 325 -14.42 8.79 -32.88
N VAL A 326 -14.38 7.47 -32.74
CA VAL A 326 -14.00 6.55 -33.83
C VAL A 326 -14.98 6.68 -35.00
N GLY A 327 -16.29 6.69 -34.74
CA GLY A 327 -17.32 6.74 -35.78
C GLY A 327 -17.40 8.08 -36.51
N GLN A 328 -17.20 9.20 -35.82
CA GLN A 328 -17.36 10.55 -36.39
C GLN A 328 -16.05 11.16 -36.90
N TYR A 329 -14.93 10.89 -36.21
CA TYR A 329 -13.65 11.56 -36.45
C TYR A 329 -12.51 10.61 -36.83
N GLY A 330 -12.72 9.29 -36.78
CA GLY A 330 -11.67 8.30 -36.99
C GLY A 330 -10.93 8.46 -38.32
N GLN A 331 -11.67 8.69 -39.42
CA GLN A 331 -11.08 8.89 -40.75
C GLN A 331 -10.26 10.18 -40.82
N VAL A 332 -10.79 11.28 -40.27
CA VAL A 332 -10.11 12.59 -40.25
C VAL A 332 -8.81 12.51 -39.43
N ILE A 333 -8.85 11.84 -38.28
CA ILE A 333 -7.67 11.62 -37.44
C ILE A 333 -6.62 10.80 -38.19
N LEU A 334 -7.04 9.74 -38.88
CA LEU A 334 -6.13 8.88 -39.65
C LEU A 334 -5.47 9.63 -40.81
N GLU A 335 -6.22 10.42 -41.55
CA GLU A 335 -5.70 11.24 -42.64
C GLU A 335 -4.69 12.28 -42.15
N LEU A 336 -4.98 12.96 -41.03
CA LEU A 336 -4.05 13.90 -40.41
C LEU A 336 -2.76 13.22 -39.93
N LEU A 337 -2.84 12.00 -39.41
CA LEU A 337 -1.65 11.22 -39.03
C LEU A 337 -0.84 10.82 -40.27
N LEU A 338 -1.50 10.36 -41.34
CA LEU A 338 -0.84 9.98 -42.60
C LEU A 338 -0.20 11.18 -43.31
N SER A 339 -0.71 12.39 -43.09
CA SER A 339 -0.11 13.64 -43.59
C SER A 339 1.03 14.18 -42.70
N GLU A 340 1.56 13.36 -41.79
CA GLU A 340 2.62 13.74 -40.84
C GLU A 340 2.27 14.96 -39.96
N THR A 341 0.98 15.18 -39.69
CA THR A 341 0.56 16.21 -38.72
C THR A 341 1.07 15.82 -37.33
N GLN A 342 1.61 16.80 -36.59
CA GLN A 342 2.02 16.60 -35.19
C GLN A 342 0.84 16.06 -34.36
N PRO A 343 0.96 14.85 -33.74
CA PRO A 343 -0.16 14.22 -33.04
C PRO A 343 -0.83 15.10 -31.99
N GLN A 344 -0.07 15.98 -31.32
CA GLN A 344 -0.57 16.90 -30.30
C GLN A 344 -1.57 17.94 -30.84
N LYS A 345 -1.55 18.22 -32.15
CA LYS A 345 -2.42 19.21 -32.80
C LYS A 345 -3.67 18.60 -33.42
N ILE A 346 -3.72 17.27 -33.56
CA ILE A 346 -4.79 16.60 -34.31
C ILE A 346 -6.14 16.83 -33.64
N CYS A 347 -6.24 16.68 -32.32
CA CYS A 347 -7.50 16.90 -31.62
C CYS A 347 -7.97 18.36 -31.67
N SER A 348 -7.05 19.34 -31.66
CA SER A 348 -7.41 20.76 -31.86
C SER A 348 -7.88 21.04 -33.28
N LEU A 349 -7.22 20.46 -34.30
CA LEU A 349 -7.60 20.62 -35.70
C LEU A 349 -8.95 19.94 -35.99
N ALA A 350 -9.24 18.83 -35.32
CA ALA A 350 -10.53 18.17 -35.35
C ALA A 350 -11.60 18.87 -34.46
N SER A 351 -11.27 19.99 -33.83
CA SER A 351 -12.15 20.74 -32.90
C SER A 351 -12.68 19.91 -31.71
N LEU A 352 -11.95 18.86 -31.33
CA LEU A 352 -12.25 17.99 -30.18
C LEU A 352 -11.58 18.47 -28.90
N CYS A 353 -10.52 19.29 -29.01
CA CYS A 353 -9.78 19.82 -27.87
C CYS A 353 -9.52 21.32 -28.04
N THR A 354 -9.60 22.07 -26.94
CA THR A 354 -9.24 23.49 -26.90
C THR A 354 -7.73 23.73 -26.81
N PHE A 355 -6.97 22.69 -26.48
CA PHE A 355 -5.52 22.71 -26.35
C PHE A 355 -4.83 22.36 -27.68
N ASP A 356 -3.88 23.20 -28.11
CA ASP A 356 -3.18 23.11 -29.41
C ASP A 356 -1.71 22.66 -29.29
N GLY A 357 -1.29 22.20 -28.10
CA GLY A 357 0.08 21.76 -27.85
C GLY A 357 1.08 22.86 -27.51
N THR A 358 0.68 24.13 -27.38
CA THR A 358 1.62 25.27 -27.23
C THR A 358 1.83 25.78 -25.79
N ARG A 359 1.13 25.25 -24.79
CA ARG A 359 1.32 25.62 -23.37
C ARG A 359 1.60 24.39 -22.51
N GLY A 360 2.68 24.40 -21.74
CA GLY A 360 2.94 23.38 -20.72
C GLY A 360 1.86 23.44 -19.62
N VAL A 361 1.46 22.27 -19.13
CA VAL A 361 0.67 22.13 -17.90
C VAL A 361 1.52 22.52 -16.69
#